data_AF-A0A4V2BSQ7-F1
#
_entry.id   AF-A0A4V2BSQ7-F1
#
_cell.length_a   1.000
_cell.length_b   1.000
_cell.length_c   1.000
_cell.angle_alpha   90.00
_cell.angle_beta   90.00
_cell.angle_gamma   90.00
#
_symmetry.space_group_name_H-M   'P 1'
#
loop_
_entity.id
_entity.type
_entity.pdbx_description
1 polymer ?
#
loop_
_entity_poly.entity_id
_entity_poly.type
_entity_poly.pdbx_seq_one_letter_code
_entity_poly.pdbx_strand_id
1 'polypeptide(L)'
;MPYRPPRRRVLCDGRRRGADTGRRDVRQSQSARRLSGPVAAVRAARRRVRGRADRPYRDRPRRRPGTRGTAHHLLPCRVCGGAAGLLVLGGAYWLAPRLADRAQRRILAGVGLVILVGAGAAIAVVSRAGDSLGVRGQAWNAALDIAADNPLGVGLGRSGAVISAGADGDRVFVHAHNLWLNWLVETGPLGLLAILSVTVVAWISAARAARAKSVIGTVGLAALTGFFLMCMLDHPANLDRIDSLFWVTLGLVMAEVPGGWRRRSGSVDARSVHSGDLGPPPRPRQHRKAETASR
;
A
#
# COMPACT_ATOMS: atom_id res chain seq x y z
N MET A 1 -47.66 -31.25 -31.31
CA MET A 1 -48.32 -31.68 -30.06
C MET A 1 -47.67 -30.97 -28.87
N PRO A 2 -48.39 -30.13 -28.10
CA PRO A 2 -47.81 -29.45 -26.94
C PRO A 2 -47.96 -30.29 -25.66
N TYR A 3 -46.83 -30.54 -25.00
CA TYR A 3 -46.71 -31.29 -23.75
C TYR A 3 -47.13 -30.44 -22.53
N ARG A 4 -48.18 -30.85 -21.82
CA ARG A 4 -48.68 -30.27 -20.56
C ARG A 4 -48.07 -31.03 -19.37
N PRO A 5 -47.35 -30.40 -18.42
CA PRO A 5 -46.95 -31.07 -17.19
C PRO A 5 -48.08 -31.06 -16.14
N PRO A 6 -48.13 -32.05 -15.23
CA PRO A 6 -49.24 -32.25 -14.31
C PRO A 6 -49.18 -31.35 -13.07
N ARG A 7 -50.36 -30.85 -12.66
CA ARG A 7 -50.59 -30.16 -11.38
C ARG A 7 -50.49 -31.17 -10.23
N ARG A 8 -49.49 -31.04 -9.35
CA ARG A 8 -49.50 -31.70 -8.03
C ARG A 8 -50.29 -30.87 -7.03
N ARG A 9 -51.42 -31.43 -6.58
CA ARG A 9 -52.09 -31.05 -5.33
C ARG A 9 -51.21 -31.53 -4.17
N VAL A 10 -50.84 -30.63 -3.26
CA VAL A 10 -50.29 -31.03 -1.96
C VAL A 10 -51.37 -30.79 -0.92
N LEU A 11 -51.66 -31.89 -0.26
CA LEU A 11 -52.67 -32.14 0.75
C LEU A 11 -52.30 -31.37 2.03
N CYS A 12 -53.27 -30.65 2.59
CA CYS A 12 -53.23 -30.24 3.98
C CYS A 12 -53.38 -31.49 4.84
N ASP A 13 -52.39 -31.81 5.67
CA ASP A 13 -52.58 -32.71 6.80
C ASP A 13 -52.26 -31.96 8.09
N GLY A 14 -53.18 -32.09 9.03
CA GLY A 14 -53.21 -31.38 10.29
C GLY A 14 -52.78 -32.26 11.46
N ARG A 15 -52.58 -31.59 12.59
CA ARG A 15 -52.51 -32.15 13.96
C ARG A 15 -51.42 -33.18 14.21
N ARG A 16 -50.52 -32.82 15.14
CA ARG A 16 -50.53 -33.40 16.49
C ARG A 16 -49.76 -32.54 17.50
N ARG A 17 -50.38 -32.42 18.67
CA ARG A 17 -49.89 -31.81 19.91
C ARG A 17 -48.94 -32.78 20.63
N GLY A 18 -48.02 -32.22 21.41
CA GLY A 18 -47.20 -32.89 22.43
C GLY A 18 -46.03 -31.95 22.75
N ALA A 19 -46.11 -31.04 23.73
CA ALA A 19 -46.08 -31.28 25.17
C ALA A 19 -44.88 -32.15 25.61
N ASP A 20 -43.67 -31.58 25.60
CA ASP A 20 -42.64 -31.86 26.61
C ASP A 20 -41.46 -30.86 26.50
N THR A 21 -41.54 -29.71 27.18
CA THR A 21 -40.39 -28.81 27.32
C THR A 21 -40.30 -28.33 28.76
N GLY A 22 -39.83 -29.22 29.62
CA GLY A 22 -39.35 -28.86 30.94
C GLY A 22 -38.06 -29.60 31.23
N ARG A 23 -36.99 -28.86 31.58
CA ARG A 23 -35.87 -29.36 32.41
C ARG A 23 -34.62 -29.93 31.71
N ARG A 24 -34.08 -29.27 30.67
CA ARG A 24 -32.69 -29.53 30.18
C ARG A 24 -31.79 -28.33 29.85
N ASP A 25 -32.17 -27.08 30.15
CA ASP A 25 -31.39 -25.92 29.66
C ASP A 25 -30.44 -25.22 30.65
N VAL A 26 -30.30 -25.68 31.90
CA VAL A 26 -29.47 -24.95 32.89
C VAL A 26 -27.99 -25.38 32.90
N ARG A 27 -27.61 -26.54 32.34
CA ARG A 27 -26.20 -26.99 32.35
C ARG A 27 -25.39 -26.65 31.09
N GLN A 28 -26.01 -26.25 29.98
CA GLN A 28 -25.28 -25.90 28.75
C GLN A 28 -24.79 -24.44 28.72
N SER A 29 -25.37 -23.56 29.54
CA SER A 29 -25.02 -22.13 29.58
C SER A 29 -23.74 -21.80 30.35
N GLN A 30 -23.23 -22.69 31.21
CA GLN A 30 -21.97 -22.48 31.93
C GLN A 30 -20.72 -22.90 31.15
N SER A 31 -20.85 -23.80 30.17
CA SER A 31 -19.72 -24.26 29.35
C SER A 31 -19.33 -23.27 28.24
N ALA A 32 -20.24 -22.38 27.85
CA ALA A 32 -20.03 -21.42 26.76
C ALA A 32 -19.24 -20.16 27.19
N ARG A 33 -19.08 -19.88 28.49
CA ARG A 33 -18.38 -18.67 28.99
C ARG A 33 -16.86 -18.83 29.17
N ARG A 34 -16.29 -20.03 28.98
CA ARG A 34 -14.83 -20.28 29.14
C ARG A 34 -14.01 -20.20 27.85
N LEU A 35 -14.62 -19.85 26.72
CA LEU A 35 -13.92 -19.72 25.43
C LEU A 35 -14.06 -18.30 24.85
N SER A 36 -14.08 -17.28 25.70
CA SER A 36 -14.07 -15.87 25.29
C SER A 36 -12.64 -15.39 25.06
N GLY A 37 -11.91 -16.06 24.17
CA GLY A 37 -10.56 -15.67 23.76
C GLY A 37 -10.49 -15.49 22.25
N PRO A 38 -9.55 -14.66 21.74
CA PRO A 38 -9.41 -14.36 20.31
C PRO A 38 -9.28 -15.64 19.46
N VAL A 39 -8.69 -16.70 20.01
CA VAL A 39 -8.56 -18.02 19.36
C VAL A 39 -9.91 -18.69 19.09
N ALA A 40 -10.90 -18.52 19.97
CA ALA A 40 -12.24 -19.08 19.80
C ALA A 40 -13.05 -18.33 18.73
N ALA A 41 -12.89 -17.01 18.64
CA ALA A 41 -13.46 -16.19 17.58
C ALA A 41 -12.92 -16.61 16.20
N VAL A 42 -11.59 -16.80 16.08
CA VAL A 42 -10.96 -17.29 14.85
C VAL A 42 -11.44 -18.70 14.48
N ARG A 43 -11.62 -19.61 15.46
CA ARG A 43 -12.18 -20.95 15.21
C ARG A 43 -13.64 -20.91 14.78
N ALA A 44 -14.46 -20.05 15.38
CA ALA A 44 -15.86 -19.88 15.01
C ALA A 44 -16.00 -19.29 13.60
N ALA A 45 -15.18 -18.30 13.25
CA ALA A 45 -15.10 -17.76 11.89
C ALA A 45 -14.69 -18.83 10.87
N ARG A 46 -13.67 -19.66 11.17
CA ARG A 46 -13.28 -20.79 10.31
C ARG A 46 -14.41 -21.80 10.07
N ARG A 47 -15.22 -22.09 11.09
CA ARG A 47 -16.37 -23.02 10.96
C ARG A 47 -17.50 -22.42 10.10
N ARG A 48 -17.79 -21.12 10.23
CA ARG A 48 -18.79 -20.44 9.38
C ARG A 48 -18.38 -20.42 7.90
N VAL A 49 -17.09 -20.23 7.61
CA VAL A 49 -16.58 -20.27 6.23
C VAL A 49 -16.65 -21.68 5.64
N ARG A 50 -16.25 -22.72 6.38
CA ARG A 50 -16.36 -24.12 5.91
C ARG A 50 -17.81 -24.56 5.70
N GLY A 51 -18.73 -24.22 6.61
CA GLY A 51 -20.16 -24.57 6.46
C GLY A 51 -20.86 -23.89 5.28
N ARG A 52 -20.28 -22.84 4.70
CA ARG A 52 -20.81 -22.16 3.52
C ARG A 52 -20.32 -22.80 2.20
N ALA A 53 -19.18 -23.49 2.22
CA ALA A 53 -18.61 -24.17 1.05
C ALA A 53 -19.37 -25.46 0.67
N ASP A 54 -20.01 -26.11 1.64
CA ASP A 54 -20.75 -27.36 1.43
C ASP A 54 -22.24 -27.16 1.09
N ARG A 55 -22.72 -25.92 0.90
CA ARG A 55 -24.07 -25.72 0.37
C ARG A 55 -24.07 -26.05 -1.11
N PRO A 56 -24.76 -27.13 -1.56
CA PRO A 56 -24.84 -27.46 -2.96
C PRO A 56 -25.41 -26.26 -3.72
N TYR A 57 -24.77 -25.92 -4.83
CA TYR A 57 -25.17 -24.88 -5.78
C TYR A 57 -26.48 -25.29 -6.49
N ARG A 58 -27.55 -25.46 -5.73
CA ARG A 58 -28.90 -25.71 -6.24
C ARG A 58 -29.75 -24.48 -5.99
N ASP A 59 -30.28 -23.98 -7.09
CA ASP A 59 -31.37 -23.00 -7.17
C ASP A 59 -31.00 -21.56 -6.81
N ARG A 60 -30.07 -20.97 -7.56
CA ARG A 60 -30.15 -19.52 -7.81
C ARG A 60 -31.27 -19.28 -8.84
N PRO A 61 -32.30 -18.49 -8.54
CA PRO A 61 -33.34 -18.16 -9.50
C PRO A 61 -32.69 -17.47 -10.71
N ARG A 62 -32.99 -17.97 -11.92
CA ARG A 62 -32.60 -17.38 -13.20
C ARG A 62 -33.03 -15.92 -13.22
N ARG A 63 -32.08 -15.00 -13.00
CA ARG A 63 -32.31 -13.56 -13.17
C ARG A 63 -32.74 -13.31 -14.61
N ARG A 64 -33.91 -12.70 -14.77
CA ARG A 64 -34.42 -12.25 -16.07
C ARG A 64 -33.45 -11.23 -16.69
N PRO A 65 -33.18 -11.29 -18.01
CA PRO A 65 -32.45 -10.25 -18.72
C PRO A 65 -33.35 -9.01 -18.84
N GLY A 66 -33.25 -8.11 -17.86
CA GLY A 66 -34.03 -6.87 -17.79
C GLY A 66 -33.12 -5.66 -17.88
N THR A 67 -33.37 -4.87 -18.93
CA THR A 67 -33.04 -3.46 -19.15
C THR A 67 -31.56 -3.05 -19.18
N ARG A 68 -31.11 -2.71 -20.41
CA ARG A 68 -29.91 -1.91 -20.71
C ARG A 68 -30.02 -0.57 -19.97
N GLY A 69 -29.46 -0.50 -18.77
CA GLY A 69 -29.24 0.74 -18.03
C GLY A 69 -28.11 1.52 -18.67
N THR A 70 -28.38 2.79 -18.95
CA THR A 70 -27.50 3.79 -19.54
C THR A 70 -26.17 3.93 -18.78
N ALA A 71 -25.09 3.46 -19.40
CA ALA A 71 -23.73 3.53 -18.89
C ALA A 71 -23.07 4.87 -19.25
N HIS A 72 -23.45 5.99 -18.59
CA HIS A 72 -22.89 7.31 -18.93
C HIS A 72 -22.45 8.21 -17.76
N HIS A 73 -22.16 7.71 -16.55
CA HIS A 73 -21.77 8.60 -15.42
C HIS A 73 -20.54 8.22 -14.58
N LEU A 74 -19.62 7.37 -15.07
CA LEU A 74 -18.39 7.00 -14.34
C LEU A 74 -17.12 7.74 -14.79
N LEU A 75 -17.24 8.93 -15.39
CA LEU A 75 -16.09 9.69 -15.94
C LEU A 75 -15.47 10.82 -15.10
N PRO A 76 -15.97 11.28 -13.92
CA PRO A 76 -15.35 12.43 -13.27
C PRO A 76 -14.06 12.14 -12.47
N CYS A 77 -13.78 10.89 -12.06
CA CYS A 77 -12.64 10.62 -11.15
C CYS A 77 -11.23 10.64 -11.80
N ARG A 78 -11.11 10.59 -13.13
CA ARG A 78 -9.79 10.54 -13.80
C ARG A 78 -9.09 11.89 -13.87
N VAL A 79 -9.83 13.00 -13.85
CA VAL A 79 -9.29 14.35 -14.04
C VAL A 79 -8.72 14.92 -12.74
N CYS A 80 -9.29 14.56 -11.58
CA CYS A 80 -8.85 15.07 -10.28
C CYS A 80 -7.43 14.63 -9.90
N GLY A 81 -6.99 13.43 -10.32
CA GLY A 81 -5.65 12.93 -10.01
C GLY A 81 -4.53 13.71 -10.73
N GLY A 82 -4.77 14.15 -11.97
CA GLY A 82 -3.78 14.88 -12.76
C GLY A 82 -3.50 16.29 -12.22
N ALA A 83 -4.54 17.01 -11.78
CA ALA A 83 -4.41 18.36 -11.24
C ALA A 83 -3.63 18.39 -9.92
N ALA A 84 -3.86 17.40 -9.04
CA ALA A 84 -3.11 17.27 -7.78
C ALA A 84 -1.62 17.00 -8.03
N GLY A 85 -1.29 16.17 -9.02
CA GLY A 85 0.10 15.91 -9.43
C GLY A 85 0.83 17.15 -9.93
N LEU A 86 0.17 18.00 -10.72
CA LEU A 86 0.74 19.24 -11.25
C LEU A 86 1.01 20.29 -10.16
N LEU A 87 0.13 20.40 -9.15
CA LEU A 87 0.35 21.30 -8.01
C LEU A 87 1.55 20.87 -7.14
N VAL A 88 1.68 19.57 -6.89
CA VAL A 88 2.84 19.02 -6.17
C VAL A 88 4.13 19.24 -6.96
N LEU A 89 4.11 19.05 -8.28
CA LEU A 89 5.24 19.34 -9.16
C LEU A 89 5.65 20.82 -9.15
N GLY A 90 4.68 21.73 -9.22
CA GLY A 90 4.92 23.18 -9.15
C GLY A 90 5.55 23.59 -7.81
N GLY A 91 5.02 23.08 -6.69
CA GLY A 91 5.56 23.33 -5.36
C GLY A 91 6.96 22.74 -5.17
N ALA A 92 7.18 21.51 -5.62
CA ALA A 92 8.48 20.83 -5.50
C ALA A 92 9.57 21.48 -6.36
N TYR A 93 9.22 21.96 -7.56
CA TYR A 93 10.12 22.69 -8.45
C TYR A 93 10.53 24.04 -7.85
N TRP A 94 9.59 24.76 -7.23
CA TRP A 94 9.84 26.07 -6.64
C TRP A 94 10.63 26.01 -5.32
N LEU A 95 10.39 25.00 -4.48
CA LEU A 95 11.03 24.87 -3.17
C LEU A 95 12.44 24.26 -3.22
N ALA A 96 12.80 23.62 -4.34
CA ALA A 96 14.02 22.87 -4.52
C ALA A 96 15.34 23.62 -4.36
N PRO A 97 15.56 24.79 -5.01
CA PRO A 97 16.85 25.47 -4.98
C PRO A 97 17.15 26.13 -3.64
N ARG A 98 16.15 26.28 -2.77
CA ARG A 98 16.32 26.99 -1.50
C ARG A 98 16.83 26.12 -0.35
N LEU A 99 16.96 24.80 -0.52
CA LEU A 99 17.18 23.87 0.60
C LEU A 99 18.64 23.60 1.04
N ALA A 100 19.56 24.50 0.69
CA ALA A 100 20.98 24.31 1.02
C ALA A 100 21.28 24.44 2.53
N ASP A 101 20.47 25.20 3.28
CA ASP A 101 20.80 25.58 4.65
C ASP A 101 20.35 24.58 5.73
N ARG A 102 21.19 24.35 6.74
CA ARG A 102 20.88 23.44 7.88
C ARG A 102 19.66 23.91 8.67
N ALA A 103 19.48 25.22 8.81
CA ALA A 103 18.30 25.81 9.43
C ALA A 103 17.03 25.48 8.66
N GLN A 104 17.09 25.54 7.32
CA GLN A 104 15.96 25.22 6.45
C GLN A 104 15.56 23.75 6.48
N ARG A 105 16.52 22.84 6.68
CA ARG A 105 16.22 21.42 6.90
C ARG A 105 15.46 21.18 8.20
N ARG A 106 15.81 21.89 9.28
CA ARG A 106 15.08 21.81 10.56
C ARG A 106 13.67 22.39 10.42
N ILE A 107 13.53 23.51 9.72
CA ILE A 107 12.23 24.12 9.44
C ILE A 107 11.38 23.17 8.58
N LEU A 108 11.93 22.58 7.53
CA LEU A 108 11.19 21.59 6.73
C LEU A 108 10.86 20.31 7.50
N ALA A 109 11.74 19.83 8.37
CA ALA A 109 11.43 18.71 9.25
C ALA A 109 10.28 19.06 10.21
N GLY A 110 10.29 20.27 10.77
CA GLY A 110 9.21 20.79 11.60
C GLY A 110 7.90 20.94 10.83
N VAL A 111 7.91 21.56 9.64
CA VAL A 111 6.75 21.69 8.75
C VAL A 111 6.25 20.31 8.31
N GLY A 112 7.16 19.39 7.96
CA GLY A 112 6.82 18.02 7.62
C GLY A 112 6.15 17.29 8.77
N LEU A 113 6.66 17.43 10.00
CA LEU A 113 6.04 16.89 11.20
C LEU A 113 4.66 17.50 11.46
N VAL A 114 4.52 18.82 11.33
CA VAL A 114 3.23 19.52 11.47
C VAL A 114 2.22 19.05 10.42
N ILE A 115 2.64 18.89 9.16
CA ILE A 115 1.80 18.35 8.09
C ILE A 115 1.43 16.90 8.40
N LEU A 116 2.35 16.09 8.88
CA LEU A 116 2.09 14.69 9.22
C LEU A 116 1.08 14.57 10.38
N VAL A 117 1.27 15.36 11.44
CA VAL A 117 0.36 15.43 12.59
C VAL A 117 -0.99 15.99 12.15
N GLY A 118 -1.01 17.05 11.33
CA GLY A 118 -2.22 17.65 10.78
C GLY A 118 -2.99 16.71 9.87
N ALA A 119 -2.30 15.95 9.01
CA ALA A 119 -2.90 14.91 8.18
C ALA A 119 -3.45 13.76 9.03
N GLY A 120 -2.72 13.31 10.05
CA GLY A 120 -3.20 12.31 11.00
C GLY A 120 -4.44 12.78 11.76
N ALA A 121 -4.45 14.03 12.21
CA ALA A 121 -5.60 14.66 12.86
C ALA A 121 -6.79 14.82 11.89
N ALA A 122 -6.55 15.25 10.65
CA ALA A 122 -7.59 15.35 9.63
C ALA A 122 -8.18 13.98 9.28
N ILE A 123 -7.35 12.94 9.13
CA ILE A 123 -7.80 11.56 8.93
C ILE A 123 -8.62 11.11 10.15
N ALA A 124 -8.17 11.39 11.38
CA ALA A 124 -8.92 11.04 12.58
C ALA A 124 -10.27 11.77 12.66
N VAL A 125 -10.32 13.05 12.30
CA VAL A 125 -11.56 13.86 12.27
C VAL A 125 -12.50 13.36 11.18
N VAL A 126 -12.00 13.13 9.96
CA VAL A 126 -12.79 12.59 8.84
C VAL A 126 -13.28 11.16 9.13
N SER A 127 -12.46 10.36 9.79
CA SER A 127 -12.83 8.99 10.20
C SER A 127 -13.91 9.02 11.30
N ARG A 128 -13.85 9.98 12.24
CA ARG A 128 -14.92 10.22 13.21
C ARG A 128 -16.20 10.78 12.58
N ALA A 129 -16.07 11.55 11.50
CA ALA A 129 -17.19 11.95 10.65
C ALA A 129 -17.65 10.83 9.69
N GLY A 130 -17.03 9.64 9.78
CA GLY A 130 -17.16 8.52 8.84
C GLY A 130 -18.56 7.92 8.73
N ASP A 131 -19.48 8.24 9.64
CA ASP A 131 -20.90 7.94 9.46
C ASP A 131 -21.46 8.56 8.16
N SER A 132 -20.87 9.66 7.68
CA SER A 132 -21.20 10.31 6.40
C SER A 132 -20.57 9.64 5.16
N LEU A 133 -19.52 8.83 5.32
CA LEU A 133 -18.89 8.05 4.23
C LEU A 133 -19.59 6.70 3.99
N GLY A 134 -20.66 6.43 4.75
CA GLY A 134 -21.48 5.23 4.65
C GLY A 134 -20.67 3.96 4.86
N VAL A 135 -20.77 3.04 3.90
CA VAL A 135 -20.18 1.68 3.97
C VAL A 135 -18.65 1.70 4.11
N ARG A 136 -17.97 2.74 3.61
CA ARG A 136 -16.50 2.84 3.68
C ARG A 136 -15.99 3.19 5.08
N GLY A 137 -16.68 4.09 5.78
CA GLY A 137 -16.33 4.46 7.16
C GLY A 137 -16.37 3.25 8.10
N GLN A 138 -17.38 2.39 7.96
CA GLN A 138 -17.49 1.13 8.71
C GLN A 138 -16.30 0.20 8.46
N ALA A 139 -15.88 0.04 7.20
CA ALA A 139 -14.73 -0.78 6.86
C ALA A 139 -13.41 -0.20 7.39
N TRP A 140 -13.27 1.13 7.42
CA TRP A 140 -12.08 1.80 7.94
C TRP A 140 -11.98 1.68 9.46
N ASN A 141 -13.08 1.91 10.18
CA ASN A 141 -13.12 1.74 11.63
C ASN A 141 -12.82 0.28 12.02
N ALA A 142 -13.46 -0.69 11.35
CA ALA A 142 -13.16 -2.10 11.57
C ALA A 142 -11.68 -2.43 11.29
N ALA A 143 -11.08 -1.87 10.24
CA ALA A 143 -9.66 -2.06 9.94
C ALA A 143 -8.75 -1.51 11.05
N LEU A 144 -9.06 -0.33 11.59
CA LEU A 144 -8.31 0.28 12.70
C LEU A 144 -8.44 -0.54 13.99
N ASP A 145 -9.64 -1.01 14.33
CA ASP A 145 -9.87 -1.85 15.50
C ASP A 145 -9.12 -3.18 15.38
N ILE A 146 -9.20 -3.84 14.21
CA ILE A 146 -8.45 -5.07 13.93
C ILE A 146 -6.95 -4.84 14.06
N ALA A 147 -6.42 -3.73 13.56
CA ALA A 147 -5.00 -3.41 13.64
C ALA A 147 -4.55 -3.16 15.09
N ALA A 148 -5.39 -2.52 15.91
CA ALA A 148 -5.12 -2.31 17.33
C ALA A 148 -5.03 -3.66 18.09
N ASP A 149 -5.91 -4.61 17.75
CA ASP A 149 -5.92 -5.95 18.34
C ASP A 149 -4.80 -6.87 17.81
N ASN A 150 -4.21 -6.55 16.65
CA ASN A 150 -3.24 -7.39 15.96
C ASN A 150 -1.98 -6.57 15.56
N PRO A 151 -1.09 -6.25 16.52
CA PRO A 151 0.06 -5.37 16.27
C PRO A 151 1.11 -5.96 15.31
N LEU A 152 1.11 -7.27 15.07
CA LEU A 152 1.95 -7.93 14.07
C LEU A 152 1.25 -8.12 12.72
N GLY A 153 0.02 -7.63 12.59
CA GLY A 153 -0.86 -7.87 11.46
C GLY A 153 -1.53 -9.24 11.48
N VAL A 154 -2.52 -9.42 10.60
CA VAL A 154 -3.31 -10.66 10.47
C VAL A 154 -2.77 -11.61 9.38
N GLY A 155 -1.70 -11.22 8.68
CA GLY A 155 -1.11 -11.92 7.55
C GLY A 155 -1.59 -11.39 6.19
N LEU A 156 -0.70 -11.46 5.19
CA LEU A 156 -0.96 -10.98 3.82
C LEU A 156 -2.16 -11.67 3.17
N GLY A 157 -2.99 -10.89 2.46
CA GLY A 157 -4.17 -11.37 1.76
C GLY A 157 -5.34 -11.81 2.67
N ARG A 158 -5.28 -11.52 3.98
CA ARG A 158 -6.32 -11.92 4.94
C ARG A 158 -7.22 -10.78 5.41
N SER A 159 -6.87 -9.52 5.10
CA SER A 159 -7.60 -8.33 5.56
C SER A 159 -9.10 -8.40 5.26
N GLY A 160 -9.50 -8.71 4.02
CA GLY A 160 -10.90 -8.75 3.60
C GLY A 160 -11.74 -9.73 4.41
N ALA A 161 -11.21 -10.92 4.68
CA ALA A 161 -11.89 -11.93 5.47
C ALA A 161 -12.05 -11.52 6.94
N VAL A 162 -11.05 -10.85 7.52
CA VAL A 162 -11.09 -10.38 8.92
C VAL A 162 -12.01 -9.17 9.07
N ILE A 163 -11.92 -8.20 8.15
CA ILE A 163 -12.80 -7.02 8.12
C ILE A 163 -14.26 -7.45 7.94
N SER A 164 -14.54 -8.40 7.03
CA SER A 164 -15.89 -8.95 6.85
C SER A 164 -16.43 -9.66 8.08
N ALA A 165 -15.56 -10.24 8.92
CA ALA A 165 -15.97 -10.93 10.13
C ALA A 165 -16.28 -9.95 11.29
N GLY A 166 -15.67 -8.76 11.28
CA GLY A 166 -15.88 -7.72 12.28
C GLY A 166 -16.98 -6.71 11.93
N ALA A 167 -17.37 -6.60 10.66
CA ALA A 167 -18.43 -5.69 10.25
C ALA A 167 -19.83 -6.27 10.54
N ASP A 168 -20.71 -5.43 11.06
CA ASP A 168 -22.09 -5.83 11.34
C ASP A 168 -22.89 -6.09 10.05
N GLY A 169 -23.59 -7.23 10.02
CA GLY A 169 -24.52 -7.62 8.96
C GLY A 169 -23.97 -8.62 7.93
N ASP A 170 -24.76 -8.91 6.89
CA ASP A 170 -24.43 -9.86 5.81
C ASP A 170 -23.50 -9.26 4.74
N ARG A 171 -22.80 -8.17 5.05
CA ARG A 171 -21.93 -7.47 4.09
C ARG A 171 -20.59 -8.20 3.98
N VAL A 172 -20.19 -8.50 2.76
CA VAL A 172 -18.89 -9.11 2.45
C VAL A 172 -17.98 -8.01 1.90
N PHE A 173 -16.92 -7.70 2.63
CA PHE A 173 -15.88 -6.75 2.24
C PHE A 173 -14.67 -7.51 1.70
N VAL A 174 -14.23 -7.16 0.49
CA VAL A 174 -13.03 -7.77 -0.09
C VAL A 174 -11.75 -7.11 0.46
N HIS A 175 -11.81 -5.82 0.81
CA HIS A 175 -10.68 -5.02 1.30
C HIS A 175 -11.16 -3.69 1.90
N ALA A 176 -10.29 -3.00 2.65
CA ALA A 176 -10.59 -1.74 3.33
C ALA A 176 -10.79 -0.51 2.39
N HIS A 177 -10.75 -0.69 1.06
CA HIS A 177 -10.79 0.41 0.08
C HIS A 177 -9.77 1.53 0.37
N ASN A 178 -8.64 1.18 0.97
CA ASN A 178 -7.52 2.06 1.26
C ASN A 178 -6.29 1.15 1.39
N LEU A 179 -5.30 1.33 0.52
CA LEU A 179 -4.10 0.48 0.49
C LEU A 179 -3.35 0.52 1.82
N TRP A 180 -3.28 1.67 2.47
CA TRP A 180 -2.51 1.89 3.68
C TRP A 180 -3.13 1.20 4.88
N LEU A 181 -4.46 1.30 5.02
CA LEU A 181 -5.20 0.53 6.01
C LEU A 181 -5.09 -0.98 5.76
N ASN A 182 -5.05 -1.39 4.48
CA ASN A 182 -4.83 -2.79 4.14
C ASN A 182 -3.46 -3.28 4.63
N TRP A 183 -2.38 -2.56 4.33
CA TRP A 183 -1.04 -2.87 4.84
C TRP A 183 -0.98 -2.87 6.37
N LEU A 184 -1.63 -1.90 7.02
CA LEU A 184 -1.71 -1.84 8.48
C LEU A 184 -2.36 -3.08 9.07
N VAL A 185 -3.49 -3.53 8.51
CA VAL A 185 -4.18 -4.74 8.96
C VAL A 185 -3.37 -6.00 8.69
N GLU A 186 -2.79 -6.13 7.49
CA GLU A 186 -2.11 -7.37 7.08
C GLU A 186 -0.74 -7.56 7.73
N THR A 187 0.00 -6.47 7.94
CA THR A 187 1.41 -6.50 8.35
C THR A 187 1.71 -5.76 9.65
N GLY A 188 0.70 -5.14 10.24
CA GLY A 188 0.85 -4.32 11.44
C GLY A 188 1.56 -2.99 11.17
N PRO A 189 1.81 -2.19 12.23
CA PRO A 189 2.49 -0.90 12.11
C PRO A 189 3.91 -1.01 11.54
N LEU A 190 4.63 -2.10 11.82
CA LEU A 190 6.00 -2.28 11.34
C LEU A 190 6.04 -2.46 9.81
N GLY A 191 5.18 -3.31 9.25
CA GLY A 191 5.10 -3.47 7.80
C GLY A 191 4.56 -2.22 7.10
N LEU A 192 3.62 -1.50 7.73
CA LEU A 192 3.19 -0.18 7.26
C LEU A 192 4.37 0.81 7.20
N LEU A 193 5.19 0.88 8.25
CA LEU A 193 6.37 1.75 8.28
C LEU A 193 7.38 1.38 7.19
N ALA A 194 7.58 0.08 6.92
CA ALA A 194 8.46 -0.37 5.84
C ALA A 194 7.96 0.10 4.47
N ILE A 195 6.68 -0.10 4.15
CA ILE A 195 6.13 0.32 2.84
C ILE A 195 6.04 1.85 2.71
N LEU A 196 5.77 2.56 3.81
CA LEU A 196 5.85 4.03 3.85
C LEU A 196 7.28 4.51 3.60
N SER A 197 8.29 3.83 4.15
CA SER A 197 9.70 4.16 3.91
C SER A 197 10.08 3.98 2.45
N VAL A 198 9.67 2.88 1.82
CA VAL A 198 9.87 2.65 0.37
C VAL A 198 9.19 3.76 -0.44
N THR A 199 7.96 4.12 -0.10
CA THR A 199 7.19 5.19 -0.73
C THR A 199 7.92 6.54 -0.63
N VAL A 200 8.40 6.90 0.57
CA VAL A 200 9.13 8.15 0.79
C VAL A 200 10.46 8.17 0.04
N VAL A 201 11.22 7.07 0.05
CA VAL A 201 12.47 6.96 -0.72
C VAL A 201 12.20 7.07 -2.22
N ALA A 202 11.17 6.39 -2.74
CA ALA A 202 10.71 6.52 -4.13
C ALA A 202 10.43 7.97 -4.51
N TRP A 203 9.69 8.66 -3.64
CA TRP A 203 9.27 10.03 -3.89
C TRP A 203 10.44 11.02 -3.84
N ILE A 204 11.33 10.89 -2.85
CA ILE A 204 12.55 11.70 -2.74
C ILE A 204 13.47 11.47 -3.93
N SER A 205 13.66 10.22 -4.35
CA SER A 205 14.47 9.86 -5.51
C SER A 205 13.93 10.47 -6.80
N ALA A 206 12.63 10.33 -7.05
CA ALA A 206 11.96 10.96 -8.19
C ALA A 206 12.09 12.49 -8.14
N ALA A 207 11.86 13.11 -6.98
CA ALA A 207 11.98 14.54 -6.80
C ALA A 207 13.40 15.04 -7.03
N ARG A 208 14.42 14.31 -6.58
CA ARG A 208 15.83 14.64 -6.84
C ARG A 208 16.17 14.55 -8.33
N ALA A 209 15.72 13.49 -9.00
CA ALA A 209 15.91 13.34 -10.44
C ALA A 209 15.19 14.46 -11.23
N ALA A 210 13.95 14.79 -10.86
CA ALA A 210 13.20 15.90 -11.45
C ALA A 210 13.92 17.24 -11.27
N ARG A 211 14.49 17.50 -10.08
CA ARG A 211 15.30 18.70 -9.80
C ARG A 211 16.58 18.77 -10.63
N ALA A 212 17.15 17.61 -10.98
CA ALA A 212 18.25 17.52 -11.93
C ALA A 212 17.79 17.63 -13.40
N LYS A 213 16.54 18.05 -13.64
CA LYS A 213 15.91 18.19 -14.96
C LYS A 213 15.79 16.87 -15.73
N SER A 214 15.80 15.72 -15.05
CA SER A 214 15.52 14.42 -15.68
C SER A 214 14.04 14.33 -16.05
N VAL A 215 13.77 13.96 -17.31
CA VAL A 215 12.42 13.68 -17.80
C VAL A 215 11.82 12.50 -17.04
N ILE A 216 12.60 11.42 -16.85
CA ILE A 216 12.18 10.22 -16.11
C ILE A 216 11.86 10.58 -14.66
N GLY A 217 12.69 11.42 -14.01
CA GLY A 217 12.43 11.91 -12.67
C GLY A 217 11.11 12.69 -12.55
N THR A 218 10.83 13.57 -13.52
CA THR A 218 9.61 14.39 -13.54
C THR A 218 8.35 13.54 -13.76
N VAL A 219 8.38 12.66 -14.76
CA VAL A 219 7.26 11.75 -15.07
C VAL A 219 7.04 10.77 -13.92
N GLY A 220 8.12 10.19 -13.38
CA GLY A 220 8.07 9.28 -12.24
C GLY A 220 7.51 9.96 -10.99
N LEU A 221 7.89 11.21 -10.72
CA LEU A 221 7.33 11.99 -9.60
C LEU A 221 5.82 12.18 -9.75
N ALA A 222 5.35 12.56 -10.93
CA ALA A 222 3.93 12.72 -11.23
C ALA A 222 3.17 11.40 -11.04
N ALA A 223 3.68 10.32 -11.65
CA ALA A 223 3.06 9.00 -11.63
C ALA A 223 2.97 8.43 -10.21
N LEU A 224 4.06 8.47 -9.44
CA LEU A 224 4.09 8.01 -8.06
C LEU A 224 3.15 8.83 -7.17
N THR A 225 3.13 10.16 -7.33
CA THR A 225 2.21 11.03 -6.57
C THR A 225 0.75 10.67 -6.87
N GLY A 226 0.39 10.53 -8.15
CA GLY A 226 -0.95 10.12 -8.56
C GLY A 226 -1.33 8.74 -8.02
N PHE A 227 -0.42 7.77 -8.10
CA PHE A 227 -0.62 6.43 -7.56
C PHE A 227 -0.86 6.45 -6.04
N PHE A 228 -0.02 7.14 -5.26
CA PHE A 228 -0.18 7.20 -3.81
C PHE A 228 -1.45 7.93 -3.37
N LEU A 229 -1.86 8.98 -4.10
CA LEU A 229 -3.14 9.64 -3.88
C LEU A 229 -4.32 8.71 -4.18
N MET A 230 -4.26 7.93 -5.27
CA MET A 230 -5.27 6.92 -5.58
C MET A 230 -5.35 5.84 -4.48
N CYS A 231 -4.21 5.45 -3.92
CA CYS A 231 -4.10 4.47 -2.84
C CYS A 231 -4.73 4.93 -1.50
N MET A 232 -4.99 6.23 -1.32
CA MET A 232 -5.77 6.75 -0.19
C MET A 232 -7.26 6.49 -0.34
N LEU A 233 -7.75 6.40 -1.58
CA LEU A 233 -9.17 6.31 -1.89
C LEU A 233 -9.62 4.89 -2.27
N ASP A 234 -8.68 4.06 -2.71
CA ASP A 234 -8.93 2.67 -3.06
C ASP A 234 -7.67 1.80 -2.93
N HIS A 235 -7.80 0.52 -3.25
CA HIS A 235 -6.70 -0.45 -3.31
C HIS A 235 -6.38 -0.83 -4.77
N PRO A 236 -5.81 0.10 -5.58
CA PRO A 236 -5.57 -0.14 -7.01
C PRO A 236 -4.52 -1.23 -7.27
N ALA A 237 -3.67 -1.52 -6.27
CA ALA A 237 -2.67 -2.59 -6.34
C ALA A 237 -3.27 -3.99 -6.46
N ASN A 238 -4.57 -4.17 -6.20
CA ASN A 238 -5.25 -5.44 -6.44
C ASN A 238 -5.47 -5.74 -7.94
N LEU A 239 -5.19 -4.77 -8.82
CA LEU A 239 -5.16 -4.99 -10.25
C LEU A 239 -3.71 -5.24 -10.67
N ASP A 240 -3.38 -6.47 -11.04
CA ASP A 240 -2.03 -6.91 -11.44
C ASP A 240 -1.35 -5.95 -12.44
N ARG A 241 -2.14 -5.35 -13.34
CA ARG A 241 -1.67 -4.38 -14.33
C ARG A 241 -1.17 -3.10 -13.70
N ILE A 242 -1.89 -2.56 -12.71
CA ILE A 242 -1.51 -1.32 -12.03
C ILE A 242 -0.31 -1.58 -11.14
N ASP A 243 -0.28 -2.72 -10.44
CA ASP A 243 0.86 -3.12 -9.63
C ASP A 243 2.13 -3.26 -10.48
N SER A 244 2.04 -3.94 -11.63
CA SER A 244 3.16 -4.04 -12.58
C SER A 244 3.65 -2.66 -13.05
N LEU A 245 2.73 -1.75 -13.39
CA LEU A 245 3.08 -0.37 -13.80
C LEU A 245 3.76 0.40 -12.66
N PHE A 246 3.32 0.22 -11.42
CA PHE A 246 3.95 0.81 -10.25
C PHE A 246 5.40 0.31 -10.10
N TRP A 247 5.64 -1.00 -10.14
CA TRP A 247 6.98 -1.57 -9.99
C TRP A 247 7.92 -1.16 -11.14
N VAL A 248 7.42 -1.10 -12.38
CA VAL A 248 8.20 -0.59 -13.52
C VAL A 248 8.57 0.87 -13.33
N THR A 249 7.60 1.71 -12.95
CA THR A 249 7.85 3.15 -12.71
C THR A 249 8.85 3.35 -11.58
N LEU A 250 8.71 2.59 -10.49
CA LEU A 250 9.63 2.63 -9.36
C LEU A 250 11.05 2.22 -9.78
N GLY A 251 11.18 1.13 -10.57
CA GLY A 251 12.47 0.67 -11.09
C GLY A 251 13.15 1.73 -11.98
N LEU A 252 12.40 2.36 -12.88
CA LEU A 252 12.91 3.43 -13.75
C LEU A 252 13.39 4.64 -12.95
N VAL A 253 12.61 5.09 -11.97
CA VAL A 253 12.99 6.18 -11.07
C VAL A 253 14.26 5.83 -10.28
N MET A 254 14.37 4.60 -9.79
CA MET A 254 15.53 4.17 -9.01
C MET A 254 16.79 4.01 -9.85
N ALA A 255 16.66 3.62 -11.12
CA ALA A 255 17.78 3.51 -12.06
C ALA A 255 18.41 4.88 -12.36
N GLU A 256 17.62 5.96 -12.32
CA GLU A 256 18.08 7.34 -12.52
C GLU A 256 18.85 7.93 -11.32
N VAL A 257 18.68 7.37 -10.12
CA VAL A 257 19.38 7.87 -8.94
C VAL A 257 20.85 7.48 -9.06
N PRO A 258 21.79 8.45 -9.16
CA PRO A 258 23.20 8.11 -9.21
C PRO A 258 23.55 7.33 -7.95
N GLY A 259 23.92 6.06 -8.10
CA GLY A 259 24.39 5.23 -7.00
C GLY A 259 25.71 5.80 -6.49
N GLY A 260 25.64 6.85 -5.64
CA GLY A 260 26.82 7.50 -5.07
C GLY A 260 27.70 6.51 -4.29
N TRP A 261 27.10 5.41 -3.84
CA TRP A 261 27.79 4.29 -3.22
C TRP A 261 28.72 3.52 -4.17
N ARG A 262 28.48 3.53 -5.49
CA ARG A 262 29.32 2.86 -6.50
C ARG A 262 30.62 3.61 -6.82
N ARG A 263 30.74 4.90 -6.50
CA ARG A 263 31.89 5.72 -6.90
C ARG A 263 33.05 5.76 -5.89
N ARG A 264 32.97 5.06 -4.75
CA ARG A 264 33.97 5.20 -3.67
C ARG A 264 35.05 4.10 -3.60
N SER A 265 34.98 3.07 -4.43
CA SER A 265 35.84 1.88 -4.27
C SER A 265 36.90 1.67 -5.38
N GLY A 266 37.04 2.58 -6.35
CA GLY A 266 37.79 2.28 -7.58
C GLY A 266 39.01 3.13 -7.90
N SER A 267 39.25 4.26 -7.24
CA SER A 267 40.54 4.94 -7.32
C SER A 267 41.44 4.47 -6.18
N VAL A 268 41.65 3.15 -6.10
CA VAL A 268 42.97 2.69 -5.66
C VAL A 268 43.89 3.27 -6.72
N ASP A 269 44.67 4.26 -6.34
CA ASP A 269 45.67 4.87 -7.19
C ASP A 269 46.52 3.75 -7.81
N ALA A 270 46.19 3.35 -9.04
CA ALA A 270 47.11 2.59 -9.88
C ALA A 270 48.42 3.38 -10.11
N ARG A 271 48.45 4.66 -9.68
CA ARG A 271 49.64 5.51 -9.62
C ARG A 271 50.54 5.25 -8.40
N SER A 272 50.10 4.61 -7.33
CA SER A 272 50.97 4.30 -6.19
C SER A 272 51.74 2.97 -6.35
N VAL A 273 51.43 2.16 -7.36
CA VAL A 273 52.15 0.90 -7.65
C VAL A 273 53.22 1.06 -8.74
N HIS A 274 53.38 2.25 -9.35
CA HIS A 274 54.41 2.48 -10.37
C HIS A 274 55.43 3.59 -10.03
N SER A 275 55.58 3.92 -8.74
CA SER A 275 56.62 4.84 -8.27
C SER A 275 57.62 4.19 -7.30
N GLY A 276 57.62 2.86 -7.23
CA GLY A 276 58.76 2.11 -6.74
C GLY A 276 59.70 1.78 -7.90
N ASP A 277 60.83 2.47 -7.95
CA ASP A 277 62.11 1.89 -8.41
C ASP A 277 62.48 1.92 -9.90
N LEU A 278 62.31 3.07 -10.55
CA LEU A 278 63.21 3.45 -11.65
C LEU A 278 63.86 4.79 -11.29
N GLY A 279 65.04 4.71 -10.68
CA GLY A 279 65.89 5.87 -10.41
C GLY A 279 66.17 6.67 -11.69
N PRO A 280 66.47 7.97 -11.56
CA PRO A 280 66.77 8.81 -12.71
C PRO A 280 67.97 8.23 -13.49
N PRO A 281 67.91 8.16 -14.83
CA PRO A 281 69.03 7.69 -15.62
C PRO A 281 70.27 8.56 -15.34
N PRO A 282 71.47 7.95 -15.25
CA PRO A 282 72.70 8.67 -14.94
C PRO A 282 72.92 9.79 -15.94
N ARG A 283 73.12 11.01 -15.43
CA ARG A 283 73.37 12.19 -16.27
C ARG A 283 74.66 11.97 -17.08
N PRO A 284 74.65 12.25 -18.39
CA PRO A 284 75.86 12.17 -19.20
C PRO A 284 76.90 13.15 -18.66
N ARG A 285 78.08 12.60 -18.36
CA ARG A 285 79.28 13.30 -17.89
C ARG A 285 79.63 14.38 -18.91
N GLN A 286 79.32 15.64 -18.61
CA GLN A 286 79.75 16.76 -19.45
C GLN A 286 81.27 16.84 -19.36
N HIS A 287 81.94 16.49 -20.46
CA HIS A 287 83.36 16.75 -20.65
C HIS A 287 83.59 18.26 -20.63
N ARG A 288 84.05 18.75 -19.48
CA ARG A 288 84.53 20.11 -19.27
C ARG A 288 85.72 20.33 -20.21
N LYS A 289 85.50 21.02 -21.33
CA LYS A 289 86.59 21.55 -22.14
C LYS A 289 87.34 22.57 -21.29
N ALA A 290 88.60 22.26 -20.99
CA ALA A 290 89.53 23.19 -20.40
C ALA A 290 89.81 24.27 -21.45
N GLU A 291 89.23 25.45 -21.27
CA GLU A 291 89.62 26.64 -22.02
C GLU A 291 90.87 27.23 -21.37
N THR A 292 91.96 27.03 -22.10
CA THR A 292 93.31 27.51 -21.83
C THR A 292 93.36 29.03 -21.95
N ALA A 293 94.06 29.65 -21.00
CA ALA A 293 94.35 31.07 -20.94
C ALA A 293 95.14 31.60 -22.16
N SER A 294 94.89 32.87 -22.51
CA SER A 294 95.78 33.83 -23.22
C SER A 294 94.89 34.99 -23.68
N ARG A 295 95.16 36.28 -23.50
CA ARG A 295 96.30 37.07 -23.01
C ARG A 295 95.72 38.44 -22.64
#